data_AF-A0A7V2VSR6-F1
#
_entry.id   AF-A0A7V2VSR6-F1
#
_cell.length_a   1.000
_cell.length_b   1.000
_cell.length_c   1.000
_cell.angle_alpha   90.00
_cell.angle_beta   90.00
_cell.angle_gamma   90.00
#
_symmetry.space_group_name_H-M   'P 1'
#
loop_
_entity.id
_entity.type
_entity.pdbx_description
1 polymer ?
#
loop_
_entity_poly.entity_id
_entity_poly.type
_entity_poly.pdbx_seq_one_letter_code
_entity_poly.pdbx_strand_id
1 'polypeptide(L)'
;MNNEEAMKTYPEKGILLLDLARYHIMTVQRDEKLKDIGLPLAEEAINRYLDSEPILLLKAYALGCLANIKSGMGDNKGAEELIEKAKAIDPYFSEAFGVPPLILFAEPDEISHYHAYFLRPF
;
A
#
# COMPACT_ATOMS: atom_id res chain seq x y z
N MET A 1 -1.21 -10.93 -23.04
CA MET A 1 -1.13 -11.05 -21.57
C MET A 1 -1.85 -9.84 -21.02
N ASN A 2 -3.02 -10.04 -20.40
CA ASN A 2 -3.81 -8.94 -19.85
C ASN A 2 -3.09 -8.39 -18.61
N ASN A 3 -3.18 -7.09 -18.31
CA ASN A 3 -2.50 -6.48 -17.16
C ASN A 3 -2.85 -7.17 -15.82
N GLU A 4 -4.06 -7.73 -15.73
CA GLU A 4 -4.55 -8.48 -14.56
C GLU A 4 -3.83 -9.83 -14.37
N GLU A 5 -3.55 -10.57 -15.46
CA GLU A 5 -2.76 -11.81 -15.38
C GLU A 5 -1.32 -11.53 -14.96
N ALA A 6 -0.73 -10.45 -15.49
CA ALA A 6 0.65 -10.08 -15.17
C ALA A 6 0.85 -9.66 -13.70
N MET A 7 -0.18 -9.12 -13.03
CA MET A 7 -0.13 -8.80 -11.60
C MET A 7 -0.36 -10.05 -10.72
N LYS A 8 -1.16 -11.01 -11.19
CA LYS A 8 -1.33 -12.32 -10.51
C LYS A 8 -0.08 -13.20 -10.62
N THR A 9 0.65 -13.12 -11.73
CA THR A 9 1.88 -13.92 -11.94
C THR A 9 3.12 -13.30 -11.28
N TYR A 10 3.13 -11.99 -11.01
CA TYR A 10 4.27 -11.28 -10.43
C TYR A 10 3.81 -10.34 -9.30
N PRO A 11 3.60 -10.87 -8.08
CA PRO A 11 3.18 -10.08 -6.92
C PRO A 11 4.13 -8.90 -6.63
N GLU A 12 5.42 -9.00 -7.00
CA GLU A 12 6.37 -7.91 -6.89
C GLU A 12 6.01 -6.67 -7.72
N LYS A 13 5.23 -6.83 -8.80
CA LYS A 13 4.73 -5.69 -9.60
C LYS A 13 3.60 -4.95 -8.87
N GLY A 14 2.82 -5.63 -8.04
CA GLY A 14 1.82 -5.00 -7.18
C GLY A 14 2.47 -4.10 -6.13
N ILE A 15 3.62 -4.52 -5.56
CA ILE A 15 4.36 -3.69 -4.58
C ILE A 15 4.77 -2.34 -5.16
N LEU A 16 5.04 -2.25 -6.47
CA LEU A 16 5.39 -0.98 -7.11
C LEU A 16 4.25 0.06 -7.02
N LEU A 17 2.99 -0.38 -6.95
CA LEU A 17 1.86 0.52 -6.71
C LEU A 17 1.86 1.07 -5.28
N LEU A 18 2.23 0.24 -4.29
CA LEU A 18 2.41 0.69 -2.90
C LEU A 18 3.57 1.67 -2.75
N ASP A 19 4.70 1.39 -3.42
CA ASP A 19 5.86 2.29 -3.42
C ASP A 19 5.53 3.62 -4.14
N LEU A 20 4.75 3.58 -5.22
CA LEU A 20 4.26 4.79 -5.91
C LEU A 20 3.33 5.62 -5.03
N ALA A 21 2.39 4.97 -4.32
CA ALA A 21 1.51 5.66 -3.38
C ALA A 21 2.31 6.34 -2.26
N ARG A 22 3.29 5.64 -1.68
CA ARG A 22 4.19 6.20 -0.66
C ARG A 22 4.98 7.39 -1.19
N TYR A 23 5.52 7.31 -2.41
CA TYR A 23 6.22 8.41 -3.04
C TYR A 23 5.35 9.69 -3.11
N HIS A 24 4.08 9.55 -3.49
CA HIS A 24 3.15 10.68 -3.54
C HIS A 24 2.82 11.22 -2.15
N ILE A 25 2.55 10.35 -1.17
CA ILE A 25 2.32 10.76 0.24
C ILE A 25 3.53 11.52 0.78
N MET A 26 4.73 11.01 0.58
CA MET A 26 5.97 11.65 1.01
C MET A 26 6.21 13.00 0.33
N THR A 27 5.87 13.10 -0.96
CA THR A 27 5.96 14.36 -1.70
C THR A 27 5.05 15.42 -1.07
N VAL A 28 3.82 15.04 -0.68
CA VAL A 28 2.89 15.92 0.03
C VAL A 28 3.39 16.27 1.44
N GLN A 29 3.98 15.32 2.16
CA GLN A 29 4.56 15.59 3.49
C GLN A 29 5.73 16.58 3.43
N ARG A 30 6.49 16.57 2.33
CA ARG A 30 7.58 17.52 2.10
C ARG A 30 7.09 18.89 1.65
N ASP A 31 6.03 18.93 0.85
CA ASP A 31 5.40 20.16 0.39
C ASP A 31 3.88 20.03 0.38
N GLU A 32 3.24 20.59 1.41
CA GLU A 32 1.78 20.54 1.58
C GLU A 32 1.03 21.20 0.42
N LYS A 33 1.66 22.09 -0.36
CA LYS A 33 1.03 22.68 -1.55
C LYS A 33 0.71 21.65 -2.63
N LEU A 34 1.37 20.50 -2.59
CA LEU A 34 1.14 19.40 -3.52
C LEU A 34 -0.01 18.49 -3.08
N LYS A 35 -0.65 18.74 -1.94
CA LYS A 35 -1.71 17.91 -1.37
C LYS A 35 -2.84 17.61 -2.34
N ASP A 36 -3.32 18.63 -3.07
CA ASP A 36 -4.45 18.51 -3.99
C ASP A 36 -4.14 17.68 -5.25
N ILE A 37 -2.86 17.40 -5.52
CA ILE A 37 -2.40 16.58 -6.64
C ILE A 37 -1.88 15.24 -6.14
N GLY A 38 -1.06 15.24 -5.11
CA GLY A 38 -0.37 14.07 -4.59
C GLY A 38 -1.30 13.09 -3.88
N LEU A 39 -2.25 13.56 -3.07
CA LEU A 39 -3.16 12.65 -2.37
C LEU A 39 -4.10 11.88 -3.33
N PRO A 40 -4.70 12.52 -4.36
CA PRO A 40 -5.46 11.78 -5.38
C PRO A 40 -4.63 10.73 -6.13
N LEU A 41 -3.39 11.05 -6.50
CA LEU A 41 -2.49 10.09 -7.17
C LEU A 41 -2.11 8.92 -6.26
N ALA A 42 -1.89 9.19 -4.96
CA ALA A 42 -1.65 8.15 -3.98
C ALA A 42 -2.89 7.24 -3.83
N GLU A 43 -4.09 7.83 -3.75
CA GLU A 43 -5.34 7.09 -3.68
C GLU A 43 -5.54 6.17 -4.89
N GLU A 44 -5.31 6.68 -6.11
CA GLU A 44 -5.43 5.90 -7.34
C GLU A 44 -4.49 4.69 -7.32
N ALA A 45 -3.23 4.89 -6.94
CA ALA A 45 -2.25 3.82 -6.87
C ALA A 45 -2.65 2.73 -5.84
N ILE A 46 -3.15 3.13 -4.66
CA ILE A 46 -3.63 2.18 -3.64
C ILE A 46 -4.87 1.43 -4.11
N ASN A 47 -5.85 2.11 -4.73
CA ASN A 47 -7.05 1.45 -5.23
C ASN A 47 -6.72 0.41 -6.31
N ARG A 48 -5.82 0.76 -7.26
CA ARG A 48 -5.33 -0.19 -8.26
C ARG A 48 -4.62 -1.40 -7.63
N TYR A 49 -3.93 -1.20 -6.52
CA TYR A 49 -3.32 -2.30 -5.77
C TYR A 49 -4.39 -3.19 -5.14
N LEU A 50 -5.40 -2.60 -4.49
CA LEU A 50 -6.51 -3.35 -3.89
C LEU A 50 -7.32 -4.15 -4.91
N ASP A 51 -7.51 -3.60 -6.11
CA ASP A 51 -8.20 -4.27 -7.23
C ASP A 51 -7.44 -5.49 -7.77
N SER A 52 -6.13 -5.59 -7.51
CA SER A 52 -5.31 -6.75 -7.89
C SER A 52 -5.52 -7.98 -6.99
N GLU A 53 -6.41 -7.89 -6.00
CA GLU A 53 -6.70 -8.94 -5.01
C GLU A 53 -5.44 -9.38 -4.22
N PRO A 54 -4.79 -8.46 -3.47
CA PRO A 54 -3.58 -8.78 -2.74
C PRO A 54 -3.86 -9.75 -1.58
N ILE A 55 -2.80 -10.41 -1.09
CA ILE A 55 -2.88 -11.25 0.11
C ILE A 55 -3.43 -10.45 1.31
N LEU A 56 -4.11 -11.13 2.22
CA LEU A 56 -4.87 -10.48 3.31
C LEU A 56 -4.04 -9.46 4.11
N LEU A 57 -2.79 -9.79 4.44
CA LEU A 57 -1.93 -8.92 5.25
C LEU A 57 -1.56 -7.63 4.50
N LEU A 58 -1.26 -7.72 3.21
CA LEU A 58 -0.99 -6.53 2.39
C LEU A 58 -2.25 -5.74 2.05
N LYS A 59 -3.40 -6.42 1.97
CA LYS A 59 -4.70 -5.76 1.87
C LYS A 59 -4.97 -4.90 3.11
N ALA A 60 -4.74 -5.44 4.31
CA ALA A 60 -4.88 -4.68 5.55
C ALA A 60 -3.93 -3.47 5.58
N TYR A 61 -2.66 -3.66 5.22
CA TYR A 61 -1.69 -2.57 5.07
C TYR A 61 -2.16 -1.48 4.08
N ALA A 62 -2.60 -1.87 2.88
CA ALA A 62 -3.05 -0.95 1.85
C ALA A 62 -4.31 -0.15 2.28
N LEU A 63 -5.24 -0.78 3.00
CA LEU A 63 -6.38 -0.09 3.60
C LEU A 63 -5.95 0.96 4.63
N GLY A 64 -4.92 0.66 5.44
CA GLY A 64 -4.29 1.63 6.33
C GLY A 64 -3.69 2.83 5.60
N CYS A 65 -2.98 2.58 4.50
CA CYS A 65 -2.48 3.66 3.64
C CYS A 65 -3.61 4.51 3.06
N LEU A 66 -4.69 3.87 2.59
CA LEU A 66 -5.86 4.57 2.06
C LEU A 66 -6.53 5.42 3.13
N ALA A 67 -6.64 4.93 4.36
CA ALA A 67 -7.18 5.69 5.48
C ALA A 67 -6.37 6.97 5.74
N ASN A 68 -5.04 6.88 5.74
CA ASN A 68 -4.16 8.05 5.88
C ASN A 68 -4.37 9.07 4.75
N ILE A 69 -4.53 8.60 3.52
CA ILE A 69 -4.82 9.46 2.37
C ILE A 69 -6.17 10.16 2.54
N LYS A 70 -7.22 9.41 2.93
CA LYS A 70 -8.58 9.95 3.17
C LYS A 70 -8.61 10.99 4.28
N SER A 71 -7.96 10.73 5.42
CA SER A 71 -7.85 11.72 6.50
C SER A 71 -7.07 12.94 6.02
N GLY A 72 -5.99 12.75 5.25
CA GLY A 72 -5.28 13.82 4.58
C GLY A 72 -6.20 14.69 3.73
N MET A 73 -7.09 14.10 2.94
CA MET A 73 -8.09 14.80 2.12
C MET A 73 -9.27 15.39 2.92
N GLY A 74 -9.32 15.20 4.24
CA GLY A 74 -10.38 15.70 5.12
C GLY A 74 -11.53 14.74 5.37
N ASP A 75 -11.51 13.54 4.78
CA ASP A 75 -12.50 12.48 5.01
C ASP A 75 -12.10 11.59 6.19
N ASN A 76 -12.22 12.15 7.40
CA ASN A 76 -11.86 11.43 8.63
C ASN A 76 -12.78 10.24 8.91
N LYS A 77 -14.06 10.32 8.53
CA LYS A 77 -15.00 9.22 8.73
C LYS A 77 -14.68 8.04 7.82
N GLY A 78 -14.41 8.31 6.54
CA GLY A 78 -13.96 7.27 5.60
C GLY A 78 -12.63 6.65 6.04
N ALA A 79 -11.72 7.45 6.61
CA ALA A 79 -10.47 6.94 7.18
C ALA A 79 -10.71 5.96 8.34
N GLU A 80 -11.56 6.30 9.31
CA GLU A 80 -11.90 5.42 10.43
C GLU A 80 -12.50 4.09 9.96
N GLU A 81 -13.45 4.13 9.01
CA GLU A 81 -14.06 2.92 8.45
C GLU A 81 -13.04 2.01 7.76
N LEU A 82 -12.01 2.58 7.12
CA LEU A 82 -10.94 1.83 6.47
C LEU A 82 -9.99 1.19 7.50
N ILE A 83 -9.67 1.88 8.59
CA ILE A 83 -8.86 1.33 9.68
C ILE A 83 -9.57 0.15 10.33
N GLU A 84 -10.87 0.25 10.60
CA GLU A 84 -11.62 -0.86 11.18
C GLU A 84 -11.70 -2.06 10.23
N LYS A 85 -11.81 -1.83 8.93
CA LYS A 85 -11.68 -2.91 7.91
C LYS A 85 -10.30 -3.54 7.93
N ALA A 86 -9.23 -2.74 8.08
CA ALA A 86 -7.86 -3.27 8.15
C ALA A 86 -7.66 -4.16 9.37
N LYS A 87 -8.10 -3.71 10.56
CA LYS A 87 -8.03 -4.48 11.81
C LYS A 87 -8.87 -5.76 11.79
N ALA A 88 -10.01 -5.74 11.09
CA ALA A 88 -10.84 -6.93 10.91
C ALA A 88 -10.16 -8.00 10.04
N ILE A 89 -9.30 -7.59 9.10
CA ILE A 89 -8.53 -8.50 8.25
C ILE A 89 -7.28 -9.02 8.97
N ASP A 90 -6.57 -8.12 9.65
CA ASP A 90 -5.38 -8.43 10.43
C ASP A 90 -5.51 -7.85 11.84
N PRO A 91 -5.80 -8.69 12.85
CA PRO A 91 -5.86 -8.25 14.25
C PRO A 91 -4.54 -7.67 14.78
N TYR A 92 -3.41 -7.97 14.11
CA TYR A 92 -2.09 -7.43 14.42
C TYR A 92 -1.67 -6.32 13.45
N PHE A 93 -2.65 -5.76 12.72
CA PHE A 93 -2.46 -4.67 11.78
C PHE A 93 -1.59 -3.56 12.37
N SER A 94 -0.52 -3.23 11.66
CA SER A 94 0.38 -2.15 12.02
C SER A 94 0.04 -0.89 11.23
N GLU A 95 -0.07 0.24 11.93
CA GLU A 95 -0.18 1.57 11.33
C GLU A 95 1.17 2.12 10.83
N ALA A 96 2.24 1.31 10.89
CA ALA A 96 3.55 1.71 10.42
C ALA A 96 3.55 1.99 8.91
N PHE A 97 4.30 3.01 8.50
CA PHE A 97 4.30 3.50 7.12
C PHE A 97 5.05 2.58 6.13
N GLY A 98 5.95 1.72 6.60
CA GLY A 98 6.77 0.87 5.74
C GLY A 98 6.00 -0.32 5.16
N VAL A 99 6.13 -0.55 3.85
CA VAL A 99 5.55 -1.74 3.20
C VAL A 99 6.18 -3.01 3.78
N PRO A 100 5.40 -3.95 4.31
CA PRO A 100 5.93 -5.22 4.79
C PRO A 100 6.59 -5.99 3.63
N PRO A 101 7.84 -6.46 3.78
CA PRO A 101 8.51 -7.21 2.72
C PRO A 101 7.84 -8.59 2.53
N LEU A 102 7.62 -9.00 1.28
CA LEU A 102 6.93 -10.26 0.94
C LEU A 102 7.55 -11.50 1.57
N ILE A 103 8.86 -11.48 1.86
CA ILE A 103 9.56 -12.58 2.52
C ILE A 103 8.96 -12.95 3.88
N LEU A 104 8.28 -12.02 4.56
CA LEU A 104 7.60 -12.29 5.82
C LEU A 104 6.38 -13.21 5.65
N PHE A 105 5.93 -13.42 4.41
CA PHE A 105 4.74 -14.20 4.07
C PHE A 105 5.04 -15.40 3.18
N ALA A 106 6.31 -15.63 2.83
CA ALA A 106 6.72 -16.80 2.07
C ALA A 106 6.65 -18.06 2.95
N GLU A 107 6.30 -19.21 2.36
CA GLU A 107 6.37 -20.48 3.07
C GLU A 107 7.83 -20.83 3.42
N PRO A 108 8.10 -21.54 4.53
CA PRO A 108 9.47 -21.81 5.00
C PRO A 108 10.37 -22.53 3.98
N ASP A 109 9.75 -23.22 3.02
CA ASP A 109 10.35 -24.04 1.98
C ASP A 109 10.41 -23.35 0.59
N GLU A 110 9.91 -22.11 0.47
CA GLU A 110 9.91 -21.35 -0.78
C GLU A 110 11.12 -20.40 -0.88
N ILE A 111 11.82 -20.42 -2.03
CA ILE A 111 12.89 -19.46 -2.32
C ILE A 111 12.25 -18.14 -2.78
N SER A 112 12.09 -17.19 -1.85
CA SER A 112 11.62 -15.85 -2.17
C SER A 112 12.74 -14.98 -2.76
N HIS A 113 12.58 -14.54 -4.02
CA HIS A 113 13.45 -13.55 -4.64
C HIS A 113 13.09 -12.13 -4.19
N TYR A 114 13.61 -11.72 -3.03
CA TYR A 114 13.42 -10.36 -2.52
C TYR A 114 14.55 -9.42 -2.98
N HIS A 115 14.20 -8.37 -3.72
CA HIS A 115 15.12 -7.28 -4.05
C HIS A 115 15.05 -6.16 -3.00
N ALA A 116 15.95 -6.25 -2.03
CA ALA A 116 16.22 -5.19 -1.07
C ALA A 116 17.16 -4.15 -1.70
N TYR A 117 16.73 -2.89 -1.78
CA TYR A 117 17.62 -1.78 -2.12
C TYR A 117 17.91 -1.01 -0.85
N PHE A 118 19.19 -0.85 -0.52
CA PHE A 118 19.66 -0.14 0.67
C PHE A 118 19.21 1.35 0.71
N LEU A 119 18.79 1.89 -0.43
CA LEU A 119 18.34 3.27 -0.63
C LEU A 119 16.88 3.35 -1.14
N ARG A 120 15.97 2.47 -0.69
CA ARG A 120 14.54 2.76 -0.91
C ARG A 120 14.20 4.07 -0.18
N PRO A 121 13.63 5.09 -0.86
CA PRO A 121 13.16 6.28 -0.15
C PRO A 121 12.11 5.85 0.89
N PHE A 122 12.35 6.23 2.15
CA PHE A 122 11.54 5.88 3.33
C PHE A 122 10.29 6.74 3.42
#